data_AF-A0A923VBJ9-F1
#
_entry.id   AF-A0A923VBJ9-F1
#
_cell.length_a   1.000
_cell.length_b   1.000
_cell.length_c   1.000
_cell.angle_alpha   90.00
_cell.angle_beta   90.00
_cell.angle_gamma   90.00
#
_symmetry.space_group_name_H-M   'P 1'
#
loop_
_entity.id
_entity.type
_entity.pdbx_description
1 polymer ?
#
loop_
_entity_poly.entity_id
_entity_poly.type
_entity_poly.pdbx_seq_one_letter_code
_entity_poly.pdbx_strand_id
1 'polypeptide(L)'
;MRKTTPLVLVIITCCLLFVSNSFAQKITIKGKNIDEVIIQTDSTYKPKPKTFYEVLKNKGTHDTGFCIIHKIDNRYYFEIPDTICDKDILIVNRISKAAAPVKPDHS
;
A
#
# COMPACT_ATOMS: atom_id res chain seq x y z
N MET A 1 49.73 -12.42 28.89
CA MET A 1 49.34 -11.03 28.55
C MET A 1 47.89 -11.02 28.05
N ARG A 2 46.92 -10.73 28.92
CA ARG A 2 45.51 -10.51 28.56
C ARG A 2 45.16 -9.08 29.00
N LYS A 3 45.58 -8.09 28.21
CA LYS A 3 45.38 -6.65 28.51
C LYS A 3 44.14 -6.06 27.80
N THR A 4 43.41 -6.87 27.04
CA THR A 4 42.23 -6.47 26.25
C THR A 4 40.90 -6.66 26.99
N THR A 5 40.88 -7.46 28.06
CA THR A 5 39.67 -7.70 28.87
C THR A 5 39.15 -6.46 29.63
N PRO A 6 39.97 -5.56 30.21
CA PRO A 6 39.43 -4.35 30.84
C PRO A 6 38.91 -3.34 29.81
N LEU A 7 39.49 -3.29 28.60
CA LEU A 7 39.07 -2.38 27.53
C LEU A 7 37.71 -2.79 26.93
N VAL A 8 37.46 -4.09 26.76
CA VAL A 8 36.15 -4.61 26.33
C VAL A 8 35.07 -4.38 27.40
N LEU A 9 35.40 -4.47 28.68
CA LEU A 9 34.47 -4.22 29.79
C LEU A 9 34.06 -2.73 29.88
N VAL A 10 35.00 -1.82 29.64
CA VAL A 10 34.73 -0.36 29.62
C VAL A 10 33.84 0.04 28.42
N ILE A 11 34.02 -0.59 27.26
CA ILE A 11 33.20 -0.31 26.06
C ILE A 11 31.76 -0.84 26.23
N ILE A 12 31.57 -2.02 26.83
CA ILE A 12 30.24 -2.58 27.10
C ILE A 12 29.48 -1.77 28.17
N THR A 13 30.20 -1.25 29.18
CA THR A 13 29.62 -0.41 30.23
C THR A 13 29.25 0.99 29.71
N CYS A 14 29.98 1.50 28.71
CA CYS A 14 29.68 2.77 28.03
C CYS A 14 28.38 2.69 27.21
N CYS A 15 28.11 1.59 26.50
CA CYS A 15 26.88 1.43 25.71
C CYS A 15 25.58 1.38 26.53
N LEU A 16 25.63 1.00 27.81
CA LEU A 16 24.46 0.94 28.69
C LEU A 16 24.06 2.32 29.27
N LEU A 17 24.92 3.34 29.19
CA LEU A 17 24.66 4.67 29.73
C LEU A 17 24.16 5.69 28.68
N PHE A 18 24.02 5.30 27.41
CA PHE A 18 23.56 6.17 26.32
C PHE A 18 22.10 5.92 25.88
N VAL A 19 21.31 5.13 26.61
CA VAL A 19 19.87 4.98 26.34
C VAL A 19 19.08 6.13 26.97
N SER A 20 19.27 7.33 26.43
CA SER A 20 18.38 8.47 26.65
C SER A 20 17.31 8.45 25.56
N ASN A 21 16.19 7.76 25.82
CA ASN A 21 14.97 7.98 25.05
C ASN A 21 14.35 9.33 25.47
N SER A 22 14.72 10.40 24.77
CA SER A 22 14.01 11.69 24.85
C SER A 22 12.86 11.69 23.85
N PHE A 23 11.67 11.26 24.28
CA PHE A 23 10.40 11.67 23.66
C PHE A 23 9.79 12.78 24.51
N ALA A 24 9.89 14.03 24.06
CA ALA A 24 9.24 15.17 24.70
C ALA A 24 8.74 16.18 23.65
N GLN A 25 7.62 15.87 23.00
CA GLN A 25 6.74 16.89 22.41
C GLN A 25 5.28 16.52 22.72
N LYS A 26 4.79 17.01 23.86
CA LYS A 26 3.35 17.12 24.16
C LYS A 26 2.87 18.46 23.61
N ILE A 27 2.24 18.45 22.44
CA ILE A 27 1.43 19.59 22.00
C ILE A 27 0.17 19.61 22.88
N THR A 28 0.07 20.60 23.75
CA THR A 28 -1.17 20.89 24.48
C THR A 28 -2.05 21.75 23.58
N ILE A 29 -2.93 21.12 22.79
CA ILE A 29 -4.09 21.84 22.26
C ILE A 29 -5.16 21.76 23.35
N LYS A 30 -5.19 22.80 24.20
CA LYS A 30 -6.37 23.12 25.01
C LYS A 30 -7.47 23.48 24.01
N GLY A 31 -8.55 22.71 24.01
CA GLY A 31 -9.72 22.99 23.18
C GLY A 31 -10.23 24.41 23.39
N LYS A 32 -10.59 25.05 22.27
CA LYS A 32 -11.51 26.18 22.24
C LYS A 32 -12.67 25.79 21.33
N ASN A 33 -13.86 26.16 21.81
CA ASN A 33 -15.20 25.75 21.40
C ASN A 33 -15.47 25.53 19.91
N ILE A 34 -16.34 24.53 19.71
CA ILE A 34 -17.22 24.37 18.57
C ILE A 34 -18.16 25.57 18.58
N ASP A 35 -18.10 26.43 17.56
CA ASP A 35 -19.16 27.38 17.23
C ASP A 35 -19.25 27.46 15.70
N GLU A 36 -20.36 26.92 15.21
CA GLU A 36 -21.12 27.25 13.99
C GLU A 36 -20.46 27.28 12.60
N VAL A 37 -21.26 26.74 11.67
CA VAL A 37 -21.06 26.67 10.22
C VAL A 37 -20.70 28.05 9.64
N ILE A 38 -19.48 28.16 9.12
CA ILE A 38 -19.12 29.22 8.17
C ILE A 38 -18.89 28.55 6.82
N ILE A 39 -19.89 28.66 5.93
CA ILE A 39 -19.68 28.47 4.49
C ILE A 39 -18.84 29.66 4.02
N GLN A 40 -17.52 29.54 4.13
CA GLN A 40 -16.58 30.47 3.51
C GLN A 40 -16.35 29.99 2.07
N THR A 41 -17.10 30.58 1.13
CA THR A 41 -16.82 30.52 -0.31
C THR A 41 -15.56 31.33 -0.59
N ASP A 42 -14.39 30.77 -0.27
CA ASP A 42 -13.13 31.27 -0.80
C ASP A 42 -12.98 30.78 -2.24
N SER A 43 -13.00 31.72 -3.18
CA SER A 43 -12.86 31.55 -4.64
C SER A 43 -11.51 30.91 -5.07
N THR A 44 -10.71 30.43 -4.13
CA THR A 44 -9.37 29.88 -4.36
C THR A 44 -9.21 28.47 -3.77
N TYR A 45 -10.30 27.77 -3.41
CA TYR A 45 -10.21 26.33 -3.18
C TYR A 45 -10.18 25.60 -4.52
N LYS A 46 -8.98 25.40 -5.08
CA LYS A 46 -8.82 24.44 -6.18
C LYS A 46 -8.96 23.05 -5.56
N PRO A 47 -10.01 22.27 -5.91
CA PRO A 47 -10.16 20.93 -5.36
C PRO A 47 -8.92 20.13 -5.70
N LYS A 48 -8.25 19.61 -4.67
CA LYS A 48 -7.12 18.71 -4.87
C LYS A 48 -7.64 17.51 -5.69
N PRO A 49 -6.90 17.07 -6.72
CA PRO A 49 -7.30 15.86 -7.45
C PRO A 49 -7.47 14.72 -6.46
N LYS A 50 -8.60 14.02 -6.58
CA LYS A 50 -8.89 12.85 -5.73
C LYS A 50 -7.82 11.80 -5.95
N THR A 51 -7.42 11.14 -4.88
CA THR A 51 -6.46 10.04 -5.00
C THR A 51 -7.14 8.82 -5.62
N PHE A 52 -6.35 7.95 -6.25
CA PHE A 52 -6.87 6.73 -6.88
C PHE A 52 -7.69 5.87 -5.90
N TYR A 53 -7.18 5.67 -4.69
CA TYR A 53 -7.85 4.90 -3.65
C TYR A 53 -9.16 5.53 -3.17
N GLU A 54 -9.26 6.86 -3.12
CA GLU A 54 -10.52 7.54 -2.80
C GLU A 54 -11.60 7.29 -3.87
N VAL A 55 -11.22 7.17 -5.13
CA VAL A 55 -12.16 6.84 -6.21
C VAL A 55 -12.62 5.39 -6.09
N LEU A 56 -11.71 4.47 -5.73
CA LEU A 56 -12.00 3.04 -5.63
C LEU A 56 -12.86 2.65 -4.41
N LYS A 57 -12.54 3.20 -3.23
CA LYS A 57 -13.08 2.74 -1.94
C LYS A 57 -14.55 3.10 -1.71
N ASN A 58 -15.07 4.09 -2.43
CA ASN A 58 -16.41 4.63 -2.18
C ASN A 58 -17.55 3.87 -2.88
N LYS A 59 -17.28 2.99 -3.87
CA LYS A 59 -18.34 2.48 -4.77
C LYS A 59 -18.16 1.04 -5.29
N GLY A 60 -17.10 0.32 -4.93
CA GLY A 60 -16.72 -0.93 -5.61
C GLY A 60 -16.70 -2.20 -4.76
N THR A 61 -16.87 -3.33 -5.44
CA THR A 61 -16.48 -4.66 -4.91
C THR A 61 -15.03 -4.92 -5.30
N HIS A 62 -14.24 -5.43 -4.36
CA HIS A 62 -12.81 -5.67 -4.55
C HIS A 62 -12.51 -7.15 -4.34
N ASP A 63 -11.76 -7.74 -5.26
CA ASP A 63 -11.27 -9.10 -5.17
C ASP A 63 -9.74 -9.08 -5.11
N THR A 64 -9.19 -9.74 -4.09
CA THR A 64 -7.76 -9.75 -3.80
C THR A 64 -7.19 -11.12 -4.16
N GLY A 65 -6.35 -11.17 -5.19
CA GLY A 65 -5.66 -12.38 -5.63
C GLY A 65 -4.26 -12.07 -6.15
N PHE A 66 -3.86 -12.74 -7.24
CA PHE A 66 -2.58 -12.47 -7.91
C PHE A 66 -2.48 -11.02 -8.40
N CYS A 67 -3.56 -10.52 -9.01
CA CYS A 67 -3.79 -9.09 -9.21
C CYS A 67 -4.99 -8.68 -8.35
N ILE A 68 -5.05 -7.42 -7.95
CA ILE A 68 -6.20 -6.88 -7.24
C ILE A 68 -7.20 -6.37 -8.29
N ILE A 69 -8.44 -6.84 -8.21
CA ILE A 69 -9.49 -6.50 -9.16
C ILE A 69 -10.51 -5.62 -8.45
N HIS A 70 -10.71 -4.41 -8.96
CA HIS A 70 -11.74 -3.50 -8.47
C HIS A 70 -12.87 -3.42 -9.50
N LYS A 71 -14.07 -3.84 -9.10
CA LYS A 71 -15.29 -3.70 -9.88
C LYS A 71 -16.07 -2.49 -9.38
N ILE A 72 -16.20 -1.46 -10.21
CA ILE A 72 -16.94 -0.23 -9.89
C ILE A 72 -17.94 0.02 -10.98
N ASP A 73 -19.22 -0.01 -10.61
CA ASP A 73 -20.34 0.03 -11.54
C ASP A 73 -20.17 -1.04 -12.63
N ASN A 74 -19.85 -0.62 -13.86
CA ASN A 74 -19.65 -1.48 -15.03
C ASN A 74 -18.21 -1.48 -15.55
N ARG A 75 -17.24 -1.04 -14.73
CA ARG A 75 -15.82 -0.97 -15.07
C ARG A 75 -14.98 -1.89 -14.18
N TYR A 76 -13.95 -2.47 -14.78
CA TYR A 76 -12.95 -3.30 -14.11
C TYR A 76 -11.61 -2.56 -14.11
N TYR A 77 -11.04 -2.38 -12.92
CA TYR A 77 -9.71 -1.83 -12.72
C TYR A 77 -8.81 -2.92 -12.14
N PHE A 78 -7.57 -3.00 -12.63
CA PHE A 78 -6.58 -3.97 -12.20
C PHE A 78 -5.42 -3.22 -11.54
N GLU A 79 -5.13 -3.56 -10.28
CA GLU A 79 -3.95 -3.10 -9.57
C GLU A 79 -2.93 -4.23 -9.52
N ILE A 80 -1.69 -3.90 -9.88
CA ILE A 80 -0.54 -4.82 -9.89
C ILE A 80 0.28 -4.52 -8.63
N PRO A 81 0.34 -5.45 -7.66
CA PRO A 81 1.16 -5.26 -6.47
C PRO A 81 2.66 -5.18 -6.81
N ASP A 82 3.38 -4.31 -6.10
CA ASP A 82 4.84 -4.19 -6.25
C ASP A 82 5.58 -5.53 -6.01
N THR A 83 4.99 -6.43 -5.22
CA THR A 83 5.54 -7.76 -4.96
C THR A 83 5.61 -8.66 -6.19
N ILE A 84 4.80 -8.41 -7.22
CA ILE A 84 4.82 -9.15 -8.49
C ILE A 84 5.46 -8.35 -9.64
N CYS A 85 5.79 -7.08 -9.40
CA CYS A 85 6.66 -6.33 -10.30
C CYS A 85 8.02 -7.05 -10.43
N ASP A 86 8.63 -6.94 -11.60
CA ASP A 86 9.90 -7.60 -11.96
C ASP A 86 9.87 -9.15 -12.00
N LYS A 87 8.68 -9.75 -12.01
CA LYS A 87 8.51 -11.20 -12.27
C LYS A 87 8.02 -11.42 -13.69
N ASP A 88 8.54 -12.46 -14.34
CA ASP A 88 8.04 -12.90 -15.65
C ASP A 88 6.69 -13.61 -15.50
N ILE A 89 5.68 -13.13 -16.22
CA ILE A 89 4.32 -13.70 -16.20
C ILE A 89 4.09 -14.46 -17.52
N LEU A 90 3.96 -15.79 -17.42
CA LEU A 90 3.58 -16.62 -18.56
C LEU A 90 2.04 -16.75 -18.65
N ILE A 91 1.45 -16.19 -19.71
CA ILE A 91 0.01 -16.31 -19.97
C ILE A 91 -0.21 -17.43 -20.99
N VAL A 92 -0.87 -18.51 -20.57
CA VAL A 92 -1.27 -19.61 -21.45
C VAL A 92 -2.79 -19.65 -21.59
N ASN A 93 -3.27 -19.86 -22.82
CA ASN A 93 -4.68 -20.10 -23.07
C ASN A 93 -4.90 -21.61 -23.28
N ARG A 94 -5.84 -22.21 -22.54
CA ARG A 94 -6.26 -23.60 -22.74
C ARG A 94 -7.51 -23.63 -23.62
N ILE A 95 -7.38 -24.12 -24.85
CA ILE A 95 -8.55 -24.40 -25.70
C ILE A 95 -9.12 -25.76 -25.29
N SER A 96 -10.25 -25.77 -24.59
CA SER A 96 -10.89 -27.00 -24.09
C SER A 96 -11.84 -27.67 -25.09
N LYS A 97 -12.32 -26.93 -26.10
CA LYS A 97 -13.23 -27.42 -27.14
C LYS A 97 -12.97 -26.70 -28.45
N ALA A 98 -12.65 -27.45 -29.51
CA ALA A 98 -12.55 -26.90 -30.86
C ALA A 98 -13.96 -26.77 -31.46
N ALA A 99 -14.25 -25.64 -32.11
CA ALA A 99 -15.53 -25.40 -32.79
C ALA A 99 -15.66 -26.16 -34.13
N ALA A 100 -14.57 -26.77 -34.61
CA ALA A 100 -14.54 -27.47 -35.89
C ALA A 100 -14.60 -29.00 -35.69
N PRO A 101 -15.46 -29.72 -36.43
CA PRO A 101 -15.28 -31.17 -36.59
C PRO A 101 -13.92 -31.40 -37.25
N VAL A 102 -13.10 -32.25 -36.65
CA VAL A 102 -11.85 -32.74 -37.25
C VAL A 102 -12.22 -33.31 -38.62
N LYS A 103 -11.61 -32.78 -39.69
CA LYS A 103 -11.87 -33.23 -41.06
C LYS A 103 -11.64 -34.75 -41.11
N PRO A 104 -12.61 -35.57 -41.56
CA PRO A 104 -12.37 -36.99 -41.67
C PRO A 104 -11.31 -37.24 -42.75
N ASP A 105 -10.29 -38.01 -42.35
CA ASP A 105 -9.38 -38.71 -43.23
C ASP A 105 -10.21 -39.58 -44.18
N HIS A 106 -9.99 -39.41 -45.48
CA HIS A 106 -10.55 -40.26 -46.52
C HIS A 106 -9.44 -41.21 -46.97
N SER A 107 -9.41 -42.39 -46.34
CA SER A 107 -8.59 -43.54 -46.70
C SER A 107 -9.35 -44.48 -47.63
#